data_AF-A0A1A8G4A2-F1
#
_entry.id   AF-A0A1A8G4A2-F1
#
_cell.length_a   1.000
_cell.length_b   1.000
_cell.length_c   1.000
_cell.angle_alpha   90.00
_cell.angle_beta   90.00
_cell.angle_gamma   90.00
#
_symmetry.space_group_name_H-M   'P 1'
#
loop_
_entity.id
_entity.type
_entity.pdbx_description
1 polymer ?
#
loop_
_entity_poly.entity_id
_entity_poly.type
_entity_poly.pdbx_seq_one_letter_code
_entity_poly.pdbx_strand_id
1 'polypeptide(L)'
;KFGAVYRSETSVASFTLADMKDQLISYKHSDSRHLADHFCLTVKAKGLQVTERVSVKVYLESHQRPPIVQHRETLLVEEGKPVKIDETKLEVTHEDNLPSEIVFAVKEAPSHG
;
A
#
# COMPACT_ATOMS: atom_id res chain seq x y z
N LYS A 1 11.89 1.61 13.02
CA LYS A 1 10.81 1.01 13.82
C LYS A 1 9.88 2.13 14.21
N PHE A 2 8.66 2.06 13.70
CA PHE A 2 7.67 3.14 13.75
C PHE A 2 6.38 2.69 14.45
N GLY A 3 6.30 1.47 14.94
CA GLY A 3 5.25 1.01 15.83
C GLY A 3 5.77 0.07 16.90
N ALA A 4 4.84 -0.39 17.72
CA ALA A 4 5.09 -1.37 18.78
C ALA A 4 3.93 -2.36 18.87
N VAL A 5 4.22 -3.50 19.51
CA VAL A 5 3.23 -4.52 19.83
C VAL A 5 2.67 -4.23 21.22
N TYR A 6 1.34 -4.25 21.32
CA TYR A 6 0.60 -3.98 22.53
C TYR A 6 -0.17 -5.23 22.94
N ARG A 7 -0.29 -5.42 24.26
CA ARG A 7 -1.30 -6.27 24.85
C ARG A 7 -2.35 -5.36 25.46
N SER A 8 -3.53 -5.32 24.87
CA SER A 8 -4.54 -4.29 25.17
C SER A 8 -3.90 -2.89 25.01
N GLU A 9 -3.83 -2.07 26.07
CA GLU A 9 -3.28 -0.70 26.00
C GLU A 9 -1.81 -0.60 26.43
N THR A 10 -1.15 -1.71 26.76
CA THR A 10 0.25 -1.70 27.25
C THR A 10 1.20 -2.25 26.20
N SER A 11 2.26 -1.49 25.90
CA SER A 11 3.34 -1.96 25.01
C SER A 11 4.12 -3.09 25.67
N VAL A 12 4.36 -4.17 24.94
CA VAL A 12 5.00 -5.39 25.45
C VAL A 12 6.12 -5.88 24.55
N ALA A 13 7.16 -6.44 25.17
CA ALA A 13 8.25 -7.12 24.46
C ALA A 13 8.04 -8.64 24.32
N SER A 14 7.10 -9.20 25.07
CA SER A 14 6.77 -10.62 25.06
C SER A 14 5.31 -10.85 25.43
N PHE A 15 4.70 -11.87 24.84
CA PHE A 15 3.33 -12.31 25.12
C PHE A 15 3.23 -13.83 24.96
N THR A 16 2.15 -14.42 25.45
CA THR A 16 1.88 -15.85 25.36
C THR A 16 1.05 -16.21 24.14
N LEU A 17 1.03 -17.49 23.78
CA LEU A 17 0.12 -17.99 22.75
C LEU A 17 -1.36 -17.80 23.15
N ALA A 18 -1.68 -17.84 24.44
CA ALA A 18 -3.02 -17.55 24.94
C ALA A 18 -3.41 -16.09 24.66
N ASP A 19 -2.54 -15.12 24.99
CA ASP A 19 -2.80 -13.70 24.69
C ASP A 19 -3.11 -13.47 23.20
N MET A 20 -2.38 -14.14 22.30
CA MET A 20 -2.63 -14.07 20.85
C MET A 20 -3.96 -14.72 20.45
N LYS A 21 -4.30 -15.88 21.02
CA LYS A 21 -5.56 -16.61 20.73
C LYS A 21 -6.78 -15.84 21.26
N ASP A 22 -6.62 -15.16 22.38
CA ASP A 22 -7.65 -14.33 23.02
C ASP A 22 -7.75 -12.94 22.37
N GLN A 23 -7.04 -12.70 21.26
CA GLN A 23 -7.05 -11.45 20.48
C GLN A 23 -6.63 -10.21 21.29
N LEU A 24 -5.79 -10.41 22.32
CA LEU A 24 -5.30 -9.31 23.17
C LEU A 24 -4.12 -8.58 22.57
N ILE A 25 -3.51 -9.13 21.50
CA ILE A 25 -2.29 -8.60 20.90
C ILE A 25 -2.61 -7.80 19.64
N SER A 26 -2.13 -6.56 19.61
CA SER A 26 -2.27 -5.65 18.48
C SER A 26 -0.94 -4.99 18.15
N TYR A 27 -0.76 -4.59 16.89
CA TYR A 27 0.31 -3.69 16.49
C TYR A 27 -0.26 -2.29 16.34
N LYS A 28 0.43 -1.29 16.89
CA LYS A 28 0.06 0.12 16.74
C LYS A 28 1.23 0.90 16.16
N HIS A 29 0.97 1.58 15.05
CA HIS A 29 1.92 2.50 14.42
C HIS A 29 1.92 3.84 15.17
N SER A 30 3.01 4.59 15.08
CA SER A 30 3.20 5.89 15.74
C SER A 30 2.50 7.05 15.02
N ASP A 31 1.64 6.77 14.04
CA ASP A 31 1.03 7.74 13.14
C ASP A 31 2.04 8.64 12.40
N SER A 32 3.30 8.18 12.31
CA SER A 32 4.33 8.83 11.51
C SER A 32 4.06 8.67 10.01
N ARG A 33 4.77 9.43 9.16
CA ARG A 33 4.64 9.35 7.69
C ARG A 33 5.33 8.12 7.07
N HIS A 34 5.85 7.20 7.87
CA HIS A 34 6.52 6.01 7.36
C HIS A 34 5.49 4.95 6.96
N LEU A 35 5.49 4.59 5.68
CA LEU A 35 4.53 3.62 5.10
C LEU A 35 4.97 2.17 5.25
N ALA A 36 6.19 1.94 5.75
CA ALA A 36 6.75 0.62 5.95
C ALA A 36 7.37 0.52 7.35
N ASP A 37 7.03 -0.53 8.07
CA ASP A 37 7.67 -0.90 9.32
C ASP A 37 7.86 -2.42 9.41
N HIS A 38 8.55 -2.87 10.45
CA HIS A 38 8.66 -4.28 10.75
C HIS A 38 8.97 -4.51 12.23
N PHE A 39 8.62 -5.70 12.70
CA PHE A 39 9.11 -6.23 13.97
C PHE A 39 9.58 -7.67 13.79
N CYS A 40 10.40 -8.16 14.73
CA CYS A 40 10.85 -9.55 14.73
C CYS A 40 10.11 -10.29 15.83
N LEU A 41 9.50 -11.42 15.50
CA LEU A 41 8.84 -12.31 16.44
C LEU A 41 9.74 -13.51 16.70
N THR A 42 10.04 -13.77 17.96
CA THR A 42 10.81 -14.96 18.37
C THR A 42 9.89 -15.93 19.10
N VAL A 43 9.77 -17.15 18.58
CA VAL A 43 8.95 -18.22 19.16
C VAL A 43 9.87 -19.27 19.77
N LYS A 44 9.60 -19.66 21.02
CA LYS A 44 10.32 -20.72 21.73
C LYS A 44 9.38 -21.87 22.03
N ALA A 45 9.74 -23.09 21.61
CA ALA A 45 8.93 -24.29 21.87
C ALA A 45 9.82 -25.53 22.00
N LYS A 46 9.68 -26.28 23.10
CA LYS A 46 10.40 -27.55 23.34
C LYS A 46 11.93 -27.45 23.12
N GLY A 47 12.53 -26.33 23.54
CA GLY A 47 13.97 -26.07 23.38
C GLY A 47 14.38 -25.52 22.00
N LEU A 48 13.47 -25.44 21.03
CA LEU A 48 13.70 -24.78 19.75
C LEU A 48 13.38 -23.29 19.84
N GLN A 49 14.13 -22.47 19.10
CA GLN A 49 13.89 -21.04 18.95
C GLN A 49 13.95 -20.67 17.47
N VAL A 50 12.91 -19.98 16.99
CA VAL A 50 12.85 -19.43 15.64
C VAL A 50 12.53 -17.95 15.73
N THR A 51 13.23 -17.13 14.94
CA THR A 51 13.00 -15.69 14.86
C THR A 51 12.65 -15.33 13.43
N GLU A 52 11.49 -14.71 13.23
CA GLU A 52 11.00 -14.30 11.92
C GLU A 52 10.69 -12.80 11.88
N ARG A 53 10.84 -12.20 10.69
CA ARG A 53 10.48 -10.79 10.46
C ARG A 53 9.03 -10.71 9.98
N VAL A 54 8.24 -9.91 10.69
CA VAL A 54 6.88 -9.53 10.28
C VAL A 54 6.95 -8.13 9.68
N SER A 55 6.68 -8.03 8.39
CA SER A 55 6.60 -6.76 7.66
C SER A 55 5.23 -6.12 7.86
N VAL A 56 5.20 -4.82 8.10
CA VAL A 56 3.98 -4.02 8.24
C VAL A 56 3.97 -2.98 7.13
N LYS A 57 2.88 -2.94 6.37
CA LYS A 57 2.62 -1.88 5.39
C LYS A 57 1.50 -1.00 5.93
N VAL A 58 1.78 0.29 6.05
CA VAL A 58 0.83 1.30 6.49
C VAL A 58 0.35 2.06 5.25
N TYR A 59 -0.95 2.22 5.15
CA TYR A 59 -1.59 3.00 4.09
C TYR A 59 -2.12 4.28 4.71
N LEU A 60 -1.91 5.39 4.01
CA LEU A 60 -2.53 6.65 4.41
C LEU A 60 -4.03 6.56 4.11
N GLU A 61 -4.85 7.28 4.87
CA GLU A 61 -6.30 7.34 4.63
C GLU A 61 -6.61 7.75 3.18
N SER A 62 -5.80 8.67 2.66
CA SER A 62 -5.82 9.09 1.26
C SER A 62 -5.68 7.96 0.26
N HIS A 63 -4.90 6.91 0.53
CA HIS A 63 -4.71 5.77 -0.40
C HIS A 63 -6.01 5.01 -0.70
N GLN A 64 -7.07 5.23 0.07
CA GLN A 64 -8.39 4.66 -0.20
C GLN A 64 -9.23 5.52 -1.16
N ARG A 65 -8.79 6.74 -1.48
CA ARG A 65 -9.46 7.62 -2.44
C ARG A 65 -9.10 7.21 -3.87
N PRO A 66 -10.03 7.33 -4.83
CA PRO A 66 -9.72 7.06 -6.22
C PRO A 66 -8.76 8.11 -6.79
N PRO A 67 -7.91 7.75 -7.78
CA PRO A 67 -7.14 8.73 -8.54
C PRO A 67 -8.04 9.77 -9.23
N ILE A 68 -7.53 10.98 -9.38
CA ILE A 68 -8.23 12.13 -9.96
C ILE A 68 -7.74 12.34 -11.39
N VAL A 69 -8.67 12.42 -12.34
CA VAL A 69 -8.36 12.74 -13.75
C VAL A 69 -8.16 14.24 -13.89
N GLN A 70 -6.97 14.67 -14.29
CA GLN A 70 -6.61 16.07 -14.52
C GLN A 70 -6.90 16.49 -15.96
N HIS A 71 -6.42 15.69 -16.92
CA HIS A 71 -6.66 15.90 -18.34
C HIS A 71 -7.35 14.69 -18.96
N ARG A 72 -8.33 14.96 -19.84
CA ARG A 72 -9.04 13.94 -20.60
C ARG A 72 -9.49 14.51 -21.94
N GLU A 73 -8.52 14.80 -22.78
CA GLU A 73 -8.75 15.37 -24.10
C GLU A 73 -9.05 14.29 -25.14
N THR A 74 -9.84 14.68 -26.15
CA THR A 74 -10.04 13.83 -27.32
C THR A 74 -8.79 13.87 -28.20
N LEU A 75 -8.37 12.70 -28.68
CA LEU A 75 -7.26 12.56 -29.62
C LEU A 75 -7.79 12.54 -31.04
N LEU A 76 -7.30 13.44 -31.87
CA LEU A 76 -7.51 13.40 -33.31
C LEU A 76 -6.35 12.62 -33.95
N VAL A 77 -6.68 11.58 -34.70
CA VAL A 77 -5.71 10.72 -35.37
C VAL A 77 -5.98 10.74 -36.87
N GLU A 78 -4.94 11.00 -37.66
CA GLU A 78 -5.01 10.86 -39.11
C GLU A 78 -4.85 9.38 -39.49
N GLU A 79 -5.58 8.94 -40.52
CA GLU A 79 -5.56 7.55 -40.98
C GLU A 79 -4.12 7.08 -41.28
N GLY A 80 -3.77 5.90 -40.74
CA GLY A 80 -2.46 5.28 -40.93
C GLY A 80 -1.30 5.94 -40.18
N LYS A 81 -1.55 6.99 -39.37
CA LYS A 81 -0.52 7.67 -38.59
C LYS A 81 -0.68 7.40 -37.09
N PRO A 82 0.42 7.11 -36.36
CA PRO A 82 0.37 6.99 -34.92
C PRO A 82 0.24 8.38 -34.26
N VAL A 83 -0.48 8.44 -33.14
CA VAL A 83 -0.55 9.61 -32.26
C VAL A 83 -0.18 9.17 -30.85
N LYS A 84 0.67 9.97 -30.19
CA LYS A 84 1.10 9.75 -28.81
C LYS A 84 0.06 10.30 -27.84
N ILE A 85 -0.25 9.53 -26.81
CA ILE A 85 -0.96 10.01 -25.63
C ILE A 85 0.11 10.50 -24.64
N ASP A 86 0.12 11.79 -24.37
CA ASP A 86 0.98 12.41 -23.36
C ASP A 86 0.14 13.06 -22.24
N GLU A 87 0.81 13.63 -21.25
CA GLU A 87 0.19 14.23 -20.06
C GLU A 87 -0.75 15.42 -20.41
N THR A 88 -0.55 16.08 -21.56
CA THR A 88 -1.46 17.13 -22.02
C THR A 88 -2.79 16.58 -22.52
N LYS A 89 -2.84 15.28 -22.85
CA LYS A 89 -4.01 14.60 -23.38
C LYS A 89 -4.70 13.74 -22.33
N LEU A 90 -3.93 13.02 -21.53
CA LEU A 90 -4.44 12.19 -20.45
C LEU A 90 -3.47 12.28 -19.27
N GLU A 91 -3.97 12.80 -18.15
CA GLU A 91 -3.21 12.87 -16.91
C GLU A 91 -4.12 12.48 -15.75
N VAL A 92 -3.58 11.64 -14.87
CA VAL A 92 -4.26 11.18 -13.66
C VAL A 92 -3.27 11.30 -12.51
N THR A 93 -3.72 11.90 -11.42
CA THR A 93 -2.90 12.11 -10.23
C THR A 93 -3.59 11.56 -8.99
N HIS A 94 -2.82 11.33 -7.94
CA HIS A 94 -3.31 10.99 -6.63
C HIS A 94 -2.38 11.67 -5.61
N GLU A 95 -2.92 12.17 -4.51
CA GLU A 95 -2.14 13.05 -3.62
C GLU A 95 -0.97 12.33 -2.91
N ASP A 96 -1.09 11.02 -2.72
CA ASP A 96 -0.13 10.19 -1.97
C ASP A 96 0.38 8.95 -2.72
N ASN A 97 0.08 8.84 -4.03
CA ASN A 97 0.67 7.79 -4.86
C ASN A 97 1.71 8.39 -5.79
N LEU A 98 2.77 7.64 -6.05
CA LEU A 98 3.70 7.96 -7.12
C LEU A 98 3.04 7.73 -8.48
N PRO A 99 3.42 8.50 -9.53
CA PRO A 99 2.93 8.25 -10.89
C PRO A 99 3.15 6.80 -11.36
N SER A 100 4.24 6.16 -10.93
CA SER A 100 4.53 4.75 -11.25
C SER A 100 3.58 3.73 -10.61
N GLU A 101 2.78 4.14 -9.63
CA GLU A 101 1.77 3.29 -8.99
C GLU A 101 0.39 3.42 -9.66
N ILE A 102 0.23 4.33 -10.63
CA ILE A 102 -0.98 4.52 -11.42
C ILE A 102 -0.85 3.75 -12.73
N VAL A 103 -1.80 2.84 -12.98
CA VAL A 103 -1.80 1.99 -14.17
C VAL A 103 -2.99 2.34 -15.06
N PHE A 104 -2.70 2.54 -16.35
CA PHE A 104 -3.71 2.73 -17.38
C PHE A 104 -3.94 1.42 -18.12
N ALA A 105 -5.20 1.10 -18.39
CA ALA A 105 -5.58 -0.07 -19.18
C ALA A 105 -6.59 0.35 -20.26
N VAL A 106 -6.35 -0.11 -21.49
CA VAL A 106 -7.31 0.04 -22.59
C VAL A 106 -8.37 -1.05 -22.43
N LYS A 107 -9.62 -0.65 -22.19
CA LYS A 107 -10.74 -1.59 -22.06
C LYS A 107 -11.27 -2.05 -23.41
N GLU A 108 -11.32 -1.13 -24.37
CA GLU A 108 -11.82 -1.35 -25.71
C GLU A 108 -10.86 -0.69 -26.70
N ALA A 109 -10.48 -1.42 -27.73
CA ALA A 109 -9.62 -0.88 -28.78
C ALA A 109 -10.40 0.13 -29.64
N PRO A 110 -9.73 1.14 -30.24
CA PRO A 110 -10.38 2.04 -31.18
C PRO A 110 -11.00 1.27 -32.34
N SER A 111 -12.20 1.66 -32.77
CA SER A 111 -12.90 1.00 -33.89
C SER A 111 -12.28 1.30 -35.27
N HIS A 112 -11.47 2.36 -35.37
CA HIS A 112 -10.87 2.87 -36.61
C HIS A 112 -9.37 3.20 -36.42
N GLY A 113 -8.68 2.43 -35.58
CA GLY A 113 -7.27 2.63 -35.21
C GLY A 113 -6.28 1.80 -36.01
#